data_AF-A0A813LVM3-F1
#
_entry.id   AF-A0A813LVM3-F1
#
_cell.length_a   1.000
_cell.length_b   1.000
_cell.length_c   1.000
_cell.angle_alpha   90.00
_cell.angle_beta   90.00
_cell.angle_gamma   90.00
#
_symmetry.space_group_name_H-M   'P 1'
#
loop_
_entity.id
_entity.type
_entity.pdbx_description
1 polymer ?
#
loop_
_entity_poly.entity_id
_entity_poly.type
_entity_poly.pdbx_seq_one_letter_code
_entity_poly.pdbx_strand_id
1 'polypeptide(L)'
;METEIKHGKRVQFYLTKNRLTKLIIFTIIFLVVLACAILFIIYGVVPCALKKCHQNAWCKNNPFWGECKCKYGYGGDGSRFCDECGLSFNDNNVRIVGGYEAVPHSWPSIVLLTVEYKTIITIQDSEFFISKSFMCGGNLINRRTVVTAAHCILRNFDKDFNNETYSFNVTENAYYQSLESMYKVYLGVDYFVNSDNDIKPAEVYNVEQVIMHEKYDEKLVKNDIAILKLSSNVELNENVQISCLPNPDFKNYPTQNMQAFIVGWGITDNETLANRLNNVEISILNETICDHYNDYEIDMETQICAGTIEGGKDTCQGDSGGPLYTLNDVNGKKKYILSGLTSFGIGCGKKLYPGIYTNTRYFLDWIEKNSKF
;
A
#
# COMPACT_ATOMS: atom_id res chain seq x y z
N MET A 1 -54.76 7.18 63.32
CA MET A 1 -54.20 7.17 61.96
C MET A 1 -53.31 5.94 61.88
N GLU A 2 -53.86 4.80 61.44
CA GLU A 2 -53.93 4.42 60.01
C GLU A 2 -52.51 4.34 59.43
N THR A 3 -51.99 3.22 58.94
CA THR A 3 -52.61 1.97 58.46
C THR A 3 -51.52 0.89 58.38
N GLU A 4 -51.80 -0.30 58.89
CA GLU A 4 -51.05 -1.53 58.56
C GLU A 4 -51.42 -1.99 57.14
N ILE A 5 -50.41 -2.26 56.30
CA ILE A 5 -50.58 -3.03 55.07
C ILE A 5 -49.62 -4.23 55.08
N LYS A 6 -50.26 -5.36 54.74
CA LYS A 6 -49.89 -6.78 54.78
C LYS A 6 -48.87 -7.24 53.73
N HIS A 7 -48.38 -8.47 54.01
CA HIS A 7 -47.80 -9.51 53.12
C HIS A 7 -46.28 -9.45 52.90
N GLY A 8 -45.50 -10.52 53.03
CA GLY A 8 -45.82 -11.95 53.03
C GLY A 8 -45.04 -12.65 51.91
N LYS A 9 -44.16 -13.60 52.31
CA LYS A 9 -43.36 -14.55 51.49
C LYS A 9 -41.97 -14.09 51.02
N ARG A 10 -40.96 -14.30 51.88
CA ARG A 10 -39.63 -14.72 51.41
C ARG A 10 -39.73 -16.17 50.91
N VAL A 11 -39.71 -16.36 49.60
CA VAL A 11 -39.44 -17.67 49.01
C VAL A 11 -37.94 -17.92 49.18
N GLN A 12 -37.56 -18.61 50.26
CA GLN A 12 -36.26 -19.27 50.32
C GLN A 12 -36.29 -20.44 49.33
N PHE A 13 -35.75 -20.24 48.14
CA PHE A 13 -35.37 -21.34 47.28
C PHE A 13 -34.21 -22.09 47.95
N TYR A 14 -34.55 -23.17 48.66
CA TYR A 14 -33.60 -24.18 49.06
C TYR A 14 -32.98 -24.80 47.80
N LEU A 15 -31.78 -24.34 47.44
CA LEU A 15 -30.91 -25.08 46.52
C LEU A 15 -30.38 -26.32 47.25
N THR A 16 -31.19 -27.36 47.32
CA THR A 16 -30.67 -28.72 47.45
C THR A 16 -29.95 -29.05 46.14
N LYS A 17 -28.68 -28.62 46.03
CA LYS A 17 -27.76 -29.01 44.95
C LYS A 17 -27.55 -30.52 45.04
N ASN A 18 -28.44 -31.27 44.41
CA ASN A 18 -28.39 -32.71 44.33
C ASN A 18 -27.02 -33.12 43.77
N ARG A 19 -26.35 -34.10 44.39
CA ARG A 19 -25.00 -34.56 43.96
C ARG A 19 -24.99 -34.88 42.46
N LEU A 20 -26.11 -35.39 41.96
CA LEU A 20 -26.33 -35.69 40.55
C LEU A 20 -26.22 -34.46 39.65
N THR A 21 -26.77 -33.31 40.05
CA THR A 21 -26.69 -32.07 39.26
C THR A 21 -25.26 -31.53 39.21
N LYS A 22 -24.51 -31.60 40.32
CA LYS A 22 -23.09 -31.25 40.33
C LYS A 22 -22.27 -32.18 39.43
N LEU A 23 -22.55 -33.49 39.47
CA LEU A 23 -21.87 -34.48 38.65
C LEU A 23 -22.14 -34.25 37.16
N ILE A 24 -23.40 -34.02 36.77
CA ILE A 24 -23.78 -33.72 35.39
C ILE A 24 -23.08 -32.45 34.89
N ILE A 25 -23.07 -31.38 35.68
CA ILE A 25 -22.38 -30.13 35.32
C ILE A 25 -20.88 -30.40 35.13
N PHE A 26 -20.24 -31.15 36.03
CA PHE A 26 -18.82 -31.45 35.96
C PHE A 26 -18.47 -32.31 34.73
N THR A 27 -19.31 -33.30 34.42
CA THR A 27 -19.15 -34.15 33.22
C THR A 27 -19.33 -33.34 31.94
N ILE A 28 -20.31 -32.43 31.89
CA ILE A 28 -20.50 -31.53 30.74
C ILE A 28 -19.28 -30.63 30.56
N ILE A 29 -18.77 -29.99 31.63
CA ILE A 29 -17.56 -29.16 31.57
C ILE A 29 -16.36 -29.99 31.09
N PHE A 30 -16.18 -31.19 31.63
CA PHE A 30 -15.09 -32.07 31.23
C PHE A 30 -15.17 -32.47 29.75
N LEU A 31 -16.36 -32.84 29.26
CA LEU A 31 -16.58 -33.17 27.85
C LEU A 31 -16.35 -31.97 26.93
N VAL A 32 -16.75 -30.76 27.34
CA VAL A 32 -16.47 -29.52 26.60
C VAL A 32 -14.97 -29.23 26.56
N VAL A 33 -14.26 -29.34 27.69
CA VAL A 33 -12.81 -29.15 27.75
C VAL A 33 -12.08 -30.20 26.90
N LEU A 34 -12.51 -31.46 26.95
CA LEU A 34 -11.94 -32.54 26.15
C LEU A 34 -12.20 -32.34 24.66
N ALA A 35 -13.42 -31.93 24.27
CA ALA A 35 -13.74 -31.61 22.88
C ALA A 35 -12.91 -30.41 22.39
N CYS A 36 -12.78 -29.35 23.19
CA CYS A 36 -11.88 -28.23 22.87
C CYS A 36 -10.42 -28.71 22.73
N ALA A 37 -9.91 -29.53 23.65
CA ALA A 37 -8.56 -30.09 23.57
C ALA A 37 -8.33 -30.94 22.32
N ILE A 38 -9.32 -31.77 21.94
CA ILE A 38 -9.29 -32.56 20.71
C ILE A 38 -9.30 -31.63 19.49
N LEU A 39 -10.13 -30.58 19.47
CA LEU A 39 -10.12 -29.58 18.41
C LEU A 39 -8.78 -28.84 18.33
N PHE A 40 -8.17 -28.49 19.46
CA PHE A 40 -6.83 -27.90 19.54
C PHE A 40 -5.76 -28.81 18.91
N ILE A 41 -5.80 -30.11 19.23
CA ILE A 41 -4.83 -31.09 18.75
C ILE A 41 -5.05 -31.44 17.27
N ILE A 42 -6.29 -31.64 16.85
CA ILE A 42 -6.62 -32.07 15.48
C ILE A 42 -6.47 -30.93 14.48
N TYR A 43 -6.91 -29.72 14.83
CA TYR A 43 -6.98 -28.60 13.89
C TYR A 43 -5.86 -27.56 14.08
N GLY A 44 -4.92 -27.77 15.02
CA GLY A 44 -3.78 -26.87 15.23
C GLY A 44 -4.17 -25.45 15.64
N VAL A 45 -5.28 -25.33 16.36
CA VAL A 45 -6.00 -24.08 16.64
C VAL A 45 -5.31 -23.31 17.78
N VAL A 46 -4.07 -22.83 17.59
CA VAL A 46 -3.33 -22.18 18.69
C VAL A 46 -3.74 -20.69 18.77
N PRO A 47 -4.44 -20.24 19.83
CA PRO A 47 -4.83 -18.84 19.98
C PRO A 47 -3.59 -17.98 20.25
N CYS A 48 -3.70 -16.67 20.05
CA CYS A 48 -2.56 -15.77 20.30
C CYS A 48 -2.01 -15.82 21.72
N ALA A 49 -2.84 -16.20 22.71
CA ALA A 49 -2.40 -16.40 24.10
C ALA A 49 -1.33 -17.50 24.25
N LEU A 50 -1.25 -18.46 23.31
CA LEU A 50 -0.32 -19.59 23.33
C LEU A 50 0.63 -19.60 22.14
N LYS A 51 0.41 -18.76 21.12
CA LYS A 51 1.23 -18.71 19.91
C LYS A 51 2.49 -17.87 20.13
N LYS A 52 3.66 -18.45 19.87
CA LYS A 52 4.93 -17.72 19.83
C LYS A 52 5.15 -17.17 18.43
N CYS A 53 5.25 -15.86 18.31
CA CYS A 53 5.61 -15.18 17.06
C CYS A 53 7.06 -14.71 17.12
N HIS A 54 7.61 -14.38 15.95
CA HIS A 54 8.89 -13.70 15.84
C HIS A 54 8.88 -12.38 16.63
N GLN A 55 10.02 -11.92 17.13
CA GLN A 55 10.11 -10.71 17.97
C GLN A 55 9.58 -9.43 17.29
N ASN A 56 9.71 -9.37 15.96
CA ASN A 56 9.20 -8.27 15.13
C ASN A 56 7.81 -8.54 14.56
N ALA A 57 7.09 -9.50 15.11
CA ALA A 57 5.72 -9.83 14.75
C ALA A 57 4.76 -9.60 15.93
N TRP A 58 3.49 -9.47 15.61
CA TRP A 58 2.38 -9.47 16.54
C TRP A 58 1.42 -10.61 16.17
N CYS A 59 0.55 -11.00 17.10
CA CYS A 59 -0.41 -12.06 16.85
C CYS A 59 -1.82 -11.49 16.67
N LYS A 60 -2.45 -11.77 15.53
CA LYS A 60 -3.85 -11.43 15.22
C LYS A 60 -4.71 -12.66 15.46
N ASN A 61 -5.78 -12.54 16.25
CA ASN A 61 -6.75 -13.61 16.38
C ASN A 61 -7.62 -13.65 15.11
N ASN A 62 -7.61 -14.79 14.42
CA ASN A 62 -8.59 -15.18 13.40
C ASN A 62 -9.56 -16.15 14.11
N PRO A 63 -10.90 -16.11 13.93
CA PRO A 63 -11.94 -16.69 14.79
C PRO A 63 -11.66 -17.97 15.57
N PHE A 64 -10.80 -18.85 15.08
CA PHE A 64 -10.33 -20.01 15.83
C PHE A 64 -8.81 -20.02 16.11
N TRP A 65 -7.92 -19.51 15.25
CA TRP A 65 -6.46 -19.57 15.46
C TRP A 65 -5.78 -18.20 15.50
N GLY A 66 -4.67 -18.09 16.23
CA GLY A 66 -3.77 -16.95 16.18
C GLY A 66 -2.91 -16.98 14.92
N GLU A 67 -2.71 -15.84 14.27
CA GLU A 67 -1.85 -15.67 13.10
C GLU A 67 -0.75 -14.67 13.40
N CYS A 68 0.51 -15.04 13.17
CA CYS A 68 1.62 -14.12 13.38
C CYS A 68 1.77 -13.19 12.17
N LYS A 69 1.92 -11.90 12.42
CA LYS A 69 2.04 -10.87 11.40
C LYS A 69 3.23 -9.99 11.69
N CYS A 70 4.09 -9.78 10.70
CA CYS A 70 5.20 -8.84 10.83
C CYS A 70 4.68 -7.43 11.08
N LYS A 71 5.30 -6.72 12.01
CA LYS A 71 4.84 -5.41 12.49
C LYS A 71 5.06 -4.30 11.45
N TYR A 72 6.10 -4.41 10.63
CA TYR A 72 6.54 -3.37 9.70
C TYR A 72 6.86 -4.03 8.35
N GLY A 73 6.01 -3.79 7.34
CA GLY A 73 6.08 -4.48 6.05
C GLY A 73 5.54 -5.92 6.13
N TYR A 74 4.86 -6.37 5.08
CA TYR A 74 4.21 -7.69 5.05
C TYR A 74 5.16 -8.81 4.58
N GLY A 75 6.47 -8.65 4.79
CA GLY A 75 7.48 -9.65 4.40
C GLY A 75 7.80 -10.66 5.50
N GLY A 76 7.88 -11.94 5.13
CA GLY A 76 8.10 -13.07 6.02
C GLY A 76 6.81 -13.70 6.56
N ASP A 77 6.96 -14.83 7.28
CA ASP A 77 5.83 -15.61 7.79
C ASP A 77 5.34 -15.15 9.18
N GLY A 78 6.05 -14.21 9.83
CA GLY A 78 5.75 -13.69 11.16
C GLY A 78 5.96 -14.67 12.31
N SER A 79 6.04 -15.97 12.04
CA SER A 79 6.21 -17.02 13.03
C SER A 79 7.68 -17.31 13.32
N ARG A 80 8.49 -17.44 12.26
CA ARG A 80 9.92 -17.77 12.30
C ARG A 80 10.77 -16.56 12.01
N PHE A 81 10.36 -15.73 11.04
CA PHE A 81 11.12 -14.55 10.63
C PHE A 81 10.20 -13.46 10.07
N CYS A 82 10.73 -12.24 10.06
CA CYS A 82 10.18 -11.10 9.33
C CYS A 82 11.29 -10.51 8.48
N ASP A 83 10.99 -10.16 7.23
CA ASP A 83 11.94 -9.46 6.38
C ASP A 83 12.21 -8.06 6.97
N GLU A 84 13.46 -7.60 6.85
CA GLU A 84 13.82 -6.24 7.23
C GLU A 84 13.30 -5.27 6.16
N CYS A 85 12.70 -4.16 6.59
CA CYS A 85 12.13 -3.15 5.70
C CYS A 85 12.72 -1.76 5.95
N GLY A 86 12.56 -0.89 4.95
CA GLY A 86 12.71 0.57 5.08
C GLY A 86 14.12 1.06 5.43
N LEU A 87 15.16 0.29 5.09
CA LEU A 87 16.53 0.75 5.25
C LEU A 87 16.96 1.58 4.05
N SER A 88 17.74 2.62 4.30
CA SER A 88 18.53 3.30 3.27
C SER A 88 20.01 3.11 3.59
N PHE A 89 20.79 2.69 2.61
CA PHE A 89 22.18 2.29 2.81
C PHE A 89 23.20 3.44 2.80
N ASN A 90 22.77 4.72 2.78
CA ASN A 90 23.71 5.85 2.67
C ASN A 90 23.30 7.16 3.39
N ASP A 91 22.58 7.05 4.51
CA ASP A 91 21.92 8.17 5.21
C ASP A 91 22.88 9.19 5.89
N ASN A 92 24.19 8.92 5.98
CA ASN A 92 25.09 9.69 6.85
C ASN A 92 25.46 11.11 6.35
N ASN A 93 25.08 11.54 5.13
CA ASN A 93 25.51 12.84 4.57
C ASN A 93 24.46 13.54 3.70
N VAL A 94 23.18 13.28 3.91
CA VAL A 94 22.14 13.82 3.03
C VAL A 94 21.68 15.21 3.50
N ARG A 95 22.40 16.27 3.12
CA ARG A 95 21.92 17.67 3.26
C ARG A 95 21.11 18.05 2.03
N ILE A 96 19.79 18.21 2.20
CA ILE A 96 18.83 18.38 1.09
C ILE A 96 18.35 19.82 0.97
N VAL A 97 18.61 20.46 -0.18
CA VAL A 97 18.01 21.75 -0.57
C VAL A 97 17.76 21.72 -2.08
N GLY A 98 16.50 21.88 -2.51
CA GLY A 98 16.08 21.58 -3.90
C GLY A 98 16.00 20.07 -4.17
N GLY A 99 15.24 19.63 -5.17
CA GLY A 99 15.30 18.23 -5.62
C GLY A 99 16.68 17.92 -6.22
N TYR A 100 17.20 16.73 -5.99
CA TYR A 100 18.54 16.34 -6.45
C TYR A 100 18.60 14.84 -6.74
N GLU A 101 19.61 14.45 -7.51
CA GLU A 101 19.88 13.06 -7.86
C GLU A 101 20.05 12.22 -6.58
N ALA A 102 19.28 11.15 -6.47
CA ALA A 102 19.39 10.22 -5.37
C ALA A 102 20.75 9.52 -5.39
N VAL A 103 21.29 9.29 -4.20
CA VAL A 103 22.47 8.43 -4.06
C VAL A 103 22.06 7.04 -4.54
N PRO A 104 22.85 6.37 -5.40
CA PRO A 104 22.51 5.03 -5.88
C PRO A 104 22.15 4.09 -4.73
N HIS A 105 21.07 3.33 -4.91
CA HIS A 105 20.56 2.34 -3.95
C HIS A 105 20.06 2.90 -2.60
N SER A 106 19.90 4.22 -2.48
CA SER A 106 19.33 4.85 -1.28
C SER A 106 17.84 4.58 -1.07
N TRP A 107 17.13 4.13 -2.12
CA TRP A 107 15.67 3.87 -2.09
C TRP A 107 15.35 2.45 -2.60
N PRO A 108 15.81 1.39 -1.92
CA PRO A 108 15.83 0.03 -2.48
C PRO A 108 14.44 -0.62 -2.64
N SER A 109 13.37 -0.02 -2.12
CA SER A 109 12.00 -0.51 -2.28
C SER A 109 11.22 0.09 -3.45
N ILE A 110 11.79 1.10 -4.12
CA ILE A 110 11.11 1.76 -5.24
C ILE A 110 11.02 0.81 -6.45
N VAL A 111 9.89 0.87 -7.13
CA VAL A 111 9.60 0.13 -8.35
C VAL A 111 9.44 1.11 -9.50
N LEU A 112 10.05 0.78 -10.63
CA LEU A 112 9.66 1.32 -11.93
C LEU A 112 8.65 0.36 -12.57
N LEU A 113 7.43 0.84 -12.78
CA LEU A 113 6.35 0.11 -13.45
C LEU A 113 6.23 0.63 -14.88
N THR A 114 6.44 -0.24 -15.86
CA THR A 114 6.21 0.11 -17.26
C THR A 114 4.94 -0.54 -17.77
N VAL A 115 4.14 0.24 -18.51
CA VAL A 115 2.90 -0.20 -19.14
C VAL A 115 3.07 -0.13 -20.64
N GLU A 116 2.72 -1.20 -21.35
CA GLU A 116 2.65 -1.21 -22.79
C GLU A 116 1.35 -1.87 -23.26
N TYR A 117 0.62 -1.17 -24.14
CA TYR A 117 -0.58 -1.69 -24.78
C TYR A 117 -0.58 -1.36 -26.27
N LYS A 118 -0.83 -2.36 -27.09
CA LYS A 118 -0.87 -2.26 -28.55
C LYS A 118 -2.14 -2.92 -29.05
N THR A 119 -2.88 -2.24 -29.91
CA THR A 119 -4.10 -2.79 -30.51
C THR A 119 -4.41 -2.10 -31.84
N ILE A 120 -5.32 -2.68 -32.62
CA ILE A 120 -5.90 -2.07 -33.82
C ILE A 120 -7.37 -1.82 -33.50
N ILE A 121 -7.83 -0.59 -33.73
CA ILE A 121 -9.24 -0.20 -33.58
C ILE A 121 -9.77 0.34 -34.89
N THR A 122 -11.09 0.28 -35.07
CA THR A 122 -11.77 0.83 -36.25
C THR A 122 -12.74 1.92 -35.83
N ILE A 123 -12.63 3.11 -36.44
CA ILE A 123 -13.56 4.23 -36.26
C ILE A 123 -14.00 4.69 -37.65
N GLN A 124 -15.31 4.73 -37.90
CA GLN A 124 -15.88 5.17 -39.18
C GLN A 124 -15.14 4.56 -40.39
N ASP A 125 -14.99 3.23 -40.38
CA ASP A 125 -14.31 2.42 -41.42
C ASP A 125 -12.80 2.69 -41.61
N SER A 126 -12.19 3.49 -40.73
CA SER A 126 -10.74 3.73 -40.70
C SER A 126 -10.08 2.90 -39.60
N GLU A 127 -9.07 2.11 -39.94
CA GLU A 127 -8.27 1.37 -38.97
C GLU A 127 -7.13 2.24 -38.42
N PHE A 128 -6.93 2.16 -37.10
CA PHE A 128 -5.87 2.86 -36.39
C PHE A 128 -5.07 1.87 -35.56
N PHE A 129 -3.75 1.86 -35.78
CA PHE A 129 -2.83 1.23 -34.85
C PHE A 129 -2.65 2.14 -33.64
N ILE A 130 -2.96 1.62 -32.45
CA ILE A 130 -2.81 2.31 -31.18
C ILE A 130 -1.68 1.65 -30.43
N SER A 131 -0.71 2.47 -30.02
CA SER A 131 0.34 2.09 -29.08
C SER A 131 0.33 3.08 -27.92
N LYS A 132 0.01 2.59 -26.73
CA LYS A 132 0.09 3.35 -25.48
C LYS A 132 1.24 2.78 -24.68
N SER A 133 2.15 3.65 -24.27
CA SER A 133 3.21 3.30 -23.34
C SER A 133 3.43 4.47 -22.38
N PHE A 134 3.50 4.15 -21.10
CA PHE A 134 3.78 5.09 -20.04
C PHE A 134 4.40 4.36 -18.86
N MET A 135 4.89 5.14 -17.90
CA MET A 135 5.50 4.63 -16.69
C MET A 135 4.81 5.18 -15.46
N CYS A 136 4.89 4.39 -14.40
CA CYS A 136 4.52 4.77 -13.05
C CYS A 136 5.62 4.33 -12.08
N GLY A 137 5.61 4.93 -10.90
CA GLY A 137 6.30 4.39 -9.74
C GLY A 137 5.49 3.31 -9.05
N GLY A 138 6.12 2.67 -8.07
CA GLY A 138 5.48 1.74 -7.16
C GLY A 138 6.40 1.40 -6.01
N ASN A 139 5.95 0.50 -5.14
CA ASN A 139 6.69 0.10 -3.95
C ASN A 139 6.56 -1.39 -3.69
N LEU A 140 7.69 -2.08 -3.54
CA LEU A 140 7.72 -3.46 -3.09
C LEU A 140 7.42 -3.51 -1.59
N ILE A 141 6.34 -4.20 -1.17
CA ILE A 141 5.91 -4.25 0.25
C ILE A 141 6.12 -5.63 0.90
N ASN A 142 6.34 -6.64 0.06
CA ASN A 142 6.81 -7.97 0.41
C ASN A 142 7.49 -8.58 -0.83
N ARG A 143 8.03 -9.79 -0.74
CA ARG A 143 8.78 -10.43 -1.84
C ARG A 143 8.00 -10.67 -3.13
N ARG A 144 6.70 -10.43 -3.20
CA ARG A 144 5.90 -10.74 -4.41
C ARG A 144 4.75 -9.76 -4.62
N THR A 145 4.73 -8.63 -3.92
CA THR A 145 3.64 -7.65 -3.98
C THR A 145 4.18 -6.24 -4.11
N VAL A 146 3.73 -5.55 -5.15
CA VAL A 146 3.94 -4.13 -5.39
C VAL A 146 2.65 -3.37 -5.13
N VAL A 147 2.74 -2.22 -4.48
CA VAL A 147 1.65 -1.24 -4.36
C VAL A 147 1.95 -0.04 -5.24
N THR A 148 0.94 0.47 -5.93
CA THR A 148 1.00 1.65 -6.81
C THR A 148 -0.37 2.36 -6.81
N ALA A 149 -0.53 3.39 -7.63
CA ALA A 149 -1.81 4.08 -7.82
C ALA A 149 -2.75 3.28 -8.73
N ALA A 150 -4.07 3.41 -8.52
CA ALA A 150 -5.06 2.74 -9.36
C ALA A 150 -5.11 3.32 -10.77
N HIS A 151 -4.89 4.62 -10.92
CA HIS A 151 -4.86 5.29 -12.24
C HIS A 151 -3.67 4.84 -13.11
N CYS A 152 -2.67 4.16 -12.55
CA CYS A 152 -1.61 3.49 -13.31
C CYS A 152 -2.09 2.23 -14.04
N ILE A 153 -3.30 1.74 -13.72
CA ILE A 153 -3.88 0.57 -14.36
C ILE A 153 -4.72 1.00 -15.56
N LEU A 154 -4.18 0.82 -16.76
CA LEU A 154 -4.84 1.14 -18.02
C LEU A 154 -6.06 0.22 -18.24
N ARG A 155 -7.27 0.77 -18.02
CA ARG A 155 -8.56 0.08 -18.25
C ARG A 155 -9.29 0.55 -19.49
N ASN A 156 -9.16 1.83 -19.80
CA ASN A 156 -9.76 2.46 -20.95
C ASN A 156 -8.77 3.47 -21.55
N PHE A 157 -9.04 3.93 -22.76
CA PHE A 157 -8.36 5.07 -23.36
C PHE A 157 -9.29 5.78 -24.32
N ASP A 158 -9.13 7.09 -24.41
CA ASP A 158 -9.86 7.93 -25.35
C ASP A 158 -9.04 8.20 -26.61
N LYS A 159 -9.75 8.37 -27.73
CA LYS A 159 -9.21 8.82 -29.01
C LYS A 159 -10.15 9.84 -29.64
N ASP A 160 -9.64 11.02 -29.91
CA ASP A 160 -10.36 12.03 -30.66
C ASP A 160 -10.26 11.79 -32.17
N PHE A 161 -11.40 11.88 -32.86
CA PHE A 161 -11.50 11.79 -34.30
C PHE A 161 -12.70 12.61 -34.79
N ASN A 162 -12.49 13.47 -35.80
CA ASN A 162 -13.55 14.33 -36.37
C ASN A 162 -14.37 15.13 -35.33
N ASN A 163 -13.70 15.76 -34.36
CA ASN A 163 -14.32 16.51 -33.25
C ASN A 163 -15.21 15.67 -32.31
N GLU A 164 -15.10 14.35 -32.34
CA GLU A 164 -15.76 13.43 -31.42
C GLU A 164 -14.71 12.63 -30.65
N THR A 165 -14.99 12.36 -29.37
CA THR A 165 -14.13 11.52 -28.52
C THR A 165 -14.71 10.12 -28.45
N TYR A 166 -13.88 9.12 -28.79
CA TYR A 166 -14.23 7.71 -28.74
C TYR A 166 -13.48 7.03 -27.59
N SER A 167 -14.22 6.49 -26.63
CA SER A 167 -13.66 5.76 -25.49
C SER A 167 -13.62 4.26 -25.77
N PHE A 168 -12.47 3.65 -25.54
CA PHE A 168 -12.25 2.22 -25.76
C PHE A 168 -11.84 1.54 -24.47
N ASN A 169 -12.45 0.38 -24.19
CA ASN A 169 -11.96 -0.49 -23.14
C ASN A 169 -10.74 -1.27 -23.61
N VAL A 170 -9.77 -1.41 -22.73
CA VAL A 170 -8.62 -2.29 -22.91
C VAL A 170 -9.11 -3.74 -22.88
N THR A 171 -8.74 -4.49 -23.90
CA THR A 171 -9.14 -5.90 -24.07
C THR A 171 -7.95 -6.74 -24.51
N GLU A 172 -8.05 -8.04 -24.28
CA GLU A 172 -7.08 -9.02 -24.74
C GLU A 172 -6.92 -8.93 -26.27
N ASN A 173 -5.69 -9.05 -26.75
CA ASN A 173 -5.37 -8.97 -28.17
C ASN A 173 -4.13 -9.79 -28.54
N ALA A 174 -3.73 -9.73 -29.81
CA ALA A 174 -2.59 -10.48 -30.33
C ALA A 174 -1.24 -10.16 -29.66
N TYR A 175 -1.09 -8.97 -29.06
CA TYR A 175 0.12 -8.53 -28.36
C TYR A 175 0.07 -8.85 -26.86
N TYR A 176 -1.11 -8.78 -26.24
CA TYR A 176 -1.30 -8.93 -24.80
C TYR A 176 -2.51 -9.83 -24.49
N GLN A 177 -2.25 -11.01 -23.93
CA GLN A 177 -3.26 -12.04 -23.65
C GLN A 177 -4.03 -11.79 -22.34
N SER A 178 -3.59 -10.84 -21.53
CA SER A 178 -4.28 -10.41 -20.31
C SER A 178 -3.87 -9.00 -19.91
N LEU A 179 -4.60 -8.40 -18.96
CA LEU A 179 -4.26 -7.11 -18.37
C LEU A 179 -2.83 -7.16 -17.79
N GLU A 180 -2.50 -8.20 -17.05
CA GLU A 180 -1.22 -8.39 -16.37
C GLU A 180 -0.03 -8.43 -17.36
N SER A 181 -0.23 -9.02 -18.53
CA SER A 181 0.84 -9.17 -19.55
C SER A 181 1.33 -7.84 -20.11
N MET A 182 0.58 -6.74 -19.91
CA MET A 182 0.95 -5.38 -20.32
C MET A 182 1.94 -4.70 -19.37
N TYR A 183 2.17 -5.27 -18.18
CA TYR A 183 2.96 -4.65 -17.13
C TYR A 183 4.29 -5.37 -16.92
N LYS A 184 5.34 -4.60 -16.70
CA LYS A 184 6.64 -5.08 -16.22
C LYS A 184 7.07 -4.28 -15.01
N VAL A 185 7.59 -4.98 -14.01
CA VAL A 185 8.09 -4.40 -12.76
C VAL A 185 9.60 -4.49 -12.77
N TYR A 186 10.26 -3.34 -12.61
CA TYR A 186 11.71 -3.22 -12.50
C TYR A 186 12.08 -2.79 -11.08
N LEU A 187 13.03 -3.49 -10.47
CA LEU A 187 13.55 -3.26 -9.12
C LEU A 187 15.06 -3.03 -9.18
N GLY A 188 15.64 -2.24 -8.26
CA GLY A 188 17.08 -1.99 -8.24
C GLY A 188 17.56 -1.04 -9.36
N VAL A 189 16.63 -0.28 -9.95
CA VAL A 189 16.92 0.71 -11.00
C VAL A 189 17.49 1.99 -10.35
N ASP A 190 18.57 2.52 -10.91
CA ASP A 190 19.09 3.86 -10.60
C ASP A 190 19.04 4.76 -11.84
N TYR A 191 19.58 4.26 -12.95
CA TYR A 191 19.60 4.93 -14.25
C TYR A 191 18.45 4.51 -15.18
N PHE A 192 17.90 5.49 -15.88
CA PHE A 192 16.72 5.36 -16.74
C PHE A 192 17.00 5.39 -18.26
N VAL A 193 18.22 5.62 -18.78
CA VAL A 193 18.42 5.74 -20.25
C VAL A 193 19.71 5.11 -20.77
N ASN A 194 19.62 3.97 -21.49
CA ASN A 194 19.69 3.90 -22.96
C ASN A 194 19.54 2.46 -23.46
N SER A 195 18.90 2.33 -24.62
CA SER A 195 18.84 1.13 -25.47
C SER A 195 20.08 0.23 -25.37
N ASP A 196 19.82 -1.04 -25.10
CA ASP A 196 20.68 -2.21 -25.36
C ASP A 196 21.84 -2.58 -24.43
N ASN A 197 22.30 -1.78 -23.46
CA ASN A 197 23.35 -2.26 -22.52
C ASN A 197 23.22 -1.71 -21.09
N ASP A 198 23.04 -2.65 -20.14
CA ASP A 198 23.12 -2.51 -18.68
C ASP A 198 22.06 -1.64 -17.98
N ILE A 199 20.80 -2.11 -17.98
CA ILE A 199 19.92 -1.91 -16.82
C ILE A 199 20.34 -2.89 -15.72
N LYS A 200 21.59 -2.80 -15.25
CA LYS A 200 22.07 -3.57 -14.10
C LYS A 200 22.40 -2.58 -12.97
N PRO A 201 21.85 -2.81 -11.76
CA PRO A 201 21.22 -4.05 -11.30
C PRO A 201 19.68 -4.05 -11.36
N ALA A 202 19.04 -3.80 -12.51
CA ALA A 202 17.58 -3.96 -12.58
C ALA A 202 17.17 -5.42 -12.70
N GLU A 203 16.38 -5.87 -11.73
CA GLU A 203 15.69 -7.15 -11.78
C GLU A 203 14.29 -6.93 -12.37
N VAL A 204 13.92 -7.73 -13.38
CA VAL A 204 12.64 -7.60 -14.09
C VAL A 204 11.69 -8.73 -13.71
N TYR A 205 10.47 -8.38 -13.31
CA TYR A 205 9.43 -9.31 -12.89
C TYR A 205 8.17 -9.17 -13.73
N ASN A 206 7.57 -10.30 -14.10
CA ASN A 206 6.24 -10.33 -14.70
C ASN A 206 5.17 -10.22 -13.61
N VAL A 207 4.03 -9.65 -13.97
CA VAL A 207 2.84 -9.55 -13.13
C VAL A 207 1.96 -10.79 -13.32
N GLU A 208 1.51 -11.40 -12.23
CA GLU A 208 0.55 -12.51 -12.19
C GLU A 208 -0.88 -12.04 -11.98
N GLN A 209 -1.07 -10.96 -11.23
CA GLN A 209 -2.40 -10.44 -10.92
C GLN A 209 -2.36 -8.93 -10.68
N VAL A 210 -3.31 -8.21 -11.27
CA VAL A 210 -3.58 -6.79 -10.96
C VAL A 210 -4.87 -6.67 -10.14
N ILE A 211 -4.79 -5.98 -9.01
CA ILE A 211 -5.92 -5.74 -8.10
C ILE A 211 -6.06 -4.24 -7.87
N MET A 212 -7.08 -3.63 -8.45
CA MET A 212 -7.44 -2.23 -8.17
C MET A 212 -8.38 -2.17 -6.97
N HIS A 213 -8.31 -1.07 -6.21
CA HIS A 213 -9.29 -0.84 -5.16
C HIS A 213 -10.71 -0.79 -5.73
N GLU A 214 -11.63 -1.53 -5.12
CA GLU A 214 -12.99 -1.74 -5.65
C GLU A 214 -13.85 -0.48 -5.64
N LYS A 215 -13.42 0.55 -4.90
CA LYS A 215 -14.05 1.87 -4.82
C LYS A 215 -13.22 2.98 -5.45
N TYR A 216 -12.25 2.65 -6.30
CA TYR A 216 -11.52 3.66 -7.05
C TYR A 216 -12.49 4.46 -7.93
N ASP A 217 -12.45 5.78 -7.80
CA ASP A 217 -13.24 6.71 -8.60
C ASP A 217 -12.28 7.56 -9.45
N GLU A 218 -12.26 7.31 -10.76
CA GLU A 218 -11.38 7.99 -11.70
C GLU A 218 -11.67 9.49 -11.83
N LYS A 219 -12.95 9.90 -11.67
CA LYS A 219 -13.36 11.31 -11.82
C LYS A 219 -12.99 12.13 -10.61
N LEU A 220 -13.19 11.58 -9.42
CA LEU A 220 -12.89 12.25 -8.15
C LEU A 220 -11.47 11.94 -7.64
N VAL A 221 -10.77 11.02 -8.30
CA VAL A 221 -9.45 10.50 -7.91
C VAL A 221 -9.42 10.04 -6.44
N LYS A 222 -10.51 9.36 -6.02
CA LYS A 222 -10.65 8.80 -4.67
C LYS A 222 -10.27 7.32 -4.65
N ASN A 223 -9.68 6.87 -3.55
CA ASN A 223 -9.19 5.50 -3.37
C ASN A 223 -8.21 5.04 -4.45
N ASP A 224 -7.27 5.92 -4.82
CA ASP A 224 -6.31 5.71 -5.90
C ASP A 224 -5.15 4.79 -5.49
N ILE A 225 -5.47 3.50 -5.31
CA ILE A 225 -4.52 2.46 -4.94
C ILE A 225 -4.78 1.15 -5.69
N ALA A 226 -3.69 0.52 -6.11
CA ALA A 226 -3.69 -0.80 -6.71
C ALA A 226 -2.52 -1.66 -6.19
N ILE A 227 -2.68 -2.97 -6.33
CA ILE A 227 -1.68 -3.99 -6.05
C ILE A 227 -1.35 -4.76 -7.33
N LEU A 228 -0.07 -5.02 -7.55
CA LEU A 228 0.41 -5.98 -8.53
C LEU A 228 1.08 -7.13 -7.79
N LYS A 229 0.58 -8.35 -8.01
CA LYS A 229 1.27 -9.57 -7.56
C LYS A 229 2.26 -10.01 -8.63
N LEU A 230 3.49 -10.24 -8.22
CA LEU A 230 4.55 -10.71 -9.11
C LEU A 230 4.40 -12.22 -9.33
N SER A 231 4.81 -12.69 -10.50
CA SER A 231 4.79 -14.12 -10.84
C SER A 231 5.77 -14.96 -10.02
N SER A 232 6.88 -14.38 -9.57
CA SER A 232 7.92 -15.03 -8.77
C SER A 232 8.29 -14.20 -7.53
N ASN A 233 8.92 -14.85 -6.55
CA ASN A 233 9.48 -14.15 -5.41
C ASN A 233 10.73 -13.35 -5.81
N VAL A 234 10.86 -12.17 -5.23
CA VAL A 234 12.01 -11.29 -5.31
C VAL A 234 13.08 -11.72 -4.32
N GLU A 235 14.33 -11.70 -4.76
CA GLU A 235 15.49 -11.90 -3.90
C GLU A 235 15.93 -10.57 -3.29
N LEU A 236 15.71 -10.40 -1.98
CA LEU A 236 16.10 -9.18 -1.28
C LEU A 236 17.62 -9.11 -1.11
N ASN A 237 18.19 -7.94 -1.40
CA ASN A 237 19.62 -7.65 -1.29
C ASN A 237 19.83 -6.17 -0.89
N GLU A 238 21.03 -5.62 -1.08
CA GLU A 238 21.34 -4.22 -0.77
C GLU A 238 20.65 -3.22 -1.72
N ASN A 239 20.35 -3.65 -2.94
CA ASN A 239 19.74 -2.84 -4.00
C ASN A 239 18.22 -2.99 -4.05
N VAL A 240 17.71 -4.14 -3.59
CA VAL A 240 16.29 -4.50 -3.62
C VAL A 240 15.81 -4.88 -2.24
N GLN A 241 14.88 -4.09 -1.68
CA GLN A 241 14.29 -4.32 -0.37
C GLN A 241 12.79 -4.07 -0.37
N ILE A 242 12.14 -4.41 0.74
CA ILE A 242 10.73 -4.11 0.95
C ILE A 242 10.58 -2.80 1.73
N SER A 243 9.52 -2.04 1.42
CA SER A 243 9.18 -0.84 2.15
C SER A 243 8.50 -1.19 3.47
N CYS A 244 8.75 -0.39 4.50
CA CYS A 244 7.94 -0.47 5.71
C CYS A 244 6.59 0.19 5.46
N LEU A 245 5.53 -0.40 6.00
CA LEU A 245 4.20 0.20 6.01
C LEU A 245 3.92 0.90 7.34
N PRO A 246 2.99 1.86 7.38
CA PRO A 246 2.63 2.58 8.60
C PRO A 246 2.17 1.65 9.72
N ASN A 247 2.42 2.06 10.96
CA ASN A 247 1.94 1.31 12.12
C ASN A 247 0.40 1.43 12.22
N PRO A 248 -0.36 0.31 12.22
CA PRO A 248 -1.82 0.33 12.37
C PRO A 248 -2.29 0.92 13.72
N ASP A 249 -1.43 1.07 14.73
CA ASP A 249 -1.82 1.72 15.98
C ASP A 249 -1.87 3.26 15.86
N PHE A 250 -1.19 3.85 14.88
CA PHE A 250 -1.13 5.30 14.67
C PHE A 250 -2.20 5.75 13.67
N LYS A 251 -3.42 6.02 14.17
CA LYS A 251 -4.56 6.38 13.31
C LYS A 251 -4.35 7.66 12.51
N ASN A 252 -3.80 8.71 13.13
CA ASN A 252 -3.63 10.03 12.51
C ASN A 252 -2.23 10.18 11.89
N TYR A 253 -1.83 9.20 11.08
CA TYR A 253 -0.50 9.16 10.46
C TYR A 253 -0.59 9.29 8.93
N PRO A 254 0.29 10.08 8.28
CA PRO A 254 1.32 10.93 8.88
C PRO A 254 0.74 12.22 9.50
N THR A 255 1.50 12.89 10.38
CA THR A 255 1.06 14.12 11.06
C THR A 255 1.54 15.39 10.34
N GLN A 256 0.83 16.51 10.52
CA GLN A 256 1.22 17.82 9.99
C GLN A 256 2.67 18.18 10.33
N ASN A 257 3.36 18.83 9.39
CA ASN A 257 4.76 19.27 9.47
C ASN A 257 5.78 18.14 9.60
N MET A 258 5.35 16.87 9.51
CA MET A 258 6.27 15.75 9.40
C MET A 258 7.06 15.88 8.10
N GLN A 259 8.37 15.66 8.20
CA GLN A 259 9.25 15.61 7.04
C GLN A 259 8.91 14.37 6.20
N ALA A 260 8.83 14.56 4.90
CA ALA A 260 8.56 13.52 3.94
C ALA A 260 9.50 13.62 2.73
N PHE A 261 9.69 12.50 2.05
CA PHE A 261 10.55 12.37 0.88
C PHE A 261 9.72 11.77 -0.24
N ILE A 262 9.71 12.44 -1.38
CA ILE A 262 9.17 11.89 -2.62
C ILE A 262 10.34 11.49 -3.51
N VAL A 263 10.16 10.39 -4.23
CA VAL A 263 11.24 9.72 -4.96
C VAL A 263 10.70 9.20 -6.28
N GLY A 264 11.41 9.45 -7.38
CA GLY A 264 10.96 8.99 -8.70
C GLY A 264 11.85 9.46 -9.86
N TRP A 265 11.40 9.11 -11.07
CA TRP A 265 12.06 9.41 -12.35
C TRP A 265 11.23 10.36 -13.22
N GLY A 266 10.18 10.96 -12.66
CA GLY A 266 9.26 11.83 -13.35
C GLY A 266 9.93 13.07 -13.95
N ILE A 267 9.12 13.81 -14.70
CA ILE A 267 9.55 15.02 -15.39
C ILE A 267 10.14 16.01 -14.39
N THR A 268 11.34 16.49 -14.70
CA THR A 268 12.04 17.51 -13.90
C THR A 268 11.78 18.91 -14.45
N ASP A 269 12.30 19.94 -13.77
CA ASP A 269 12.22 21.35 -14.21
C ASP A 269 12.75 21.59 -15.64
N ASN A 270 13.54 20.65 -16.19
CA ASN A 270 14.03 20.69 -17.57
C ASN A 270 13.02 20.14 -18.60
N GLU A 271 11.78 19.84 -18.19
CA GLU A 271 10.72 19.24 -19.01
C GLU A 271 11.07 17.86 -19.60
N THR A 272 12.11 17.22 -19.09
CA THR A 272 12.54 15.87 -19.47
C THR A 272 12.48 14.93 -18.27
N LEU A 273 12.20 13.65 -18.56
CA LEU A 273 12.34 12.58 -17.57
C LEU A 273 13.76 12.56 -17.00
N ALA A 274 13.87 12.24 -15.72
CA ALA A 274 15.16 12.15 -15.06
C ALA A 274 15.91 10.89 -15.51
N ASN A 275 17.14 11.05 -16.00
CA ASN A 275 18.00 9.92 -16.35
C ASN A 275 18.45 9.12 -15.13
N ARG A 276 18.37 9.70 -13.94
CA ARG A 276 18.72 9.09 -12.65
C ARG A 276 17.54 9.26 -11.71
N LEU A 277 17.45 8.36 -10.73
CA LEU A 277 16.46 8.51 -9.68
C LEU A 277 16.68 9.83 -8.94
N ASN A 278 15.61 10.61 -8.74
CA ASN A 278 15.65 11.83 -7.95
C ASN A 278 14.91 11.63 -6.64
N ASN A 279 15.27 12.44 -5.65
CA ASN A 279 14.44 12.59 -4.46
C ASN A 279 14.36 14.07 -4.05
N VAL A 280 13.29 14.41 -3.34
CA VAL A 280 13.17 15.72 -2.72
C VAL A 280 12.46 15.62 -1.39
N GLU A 281 12.97 16.42 -0.45
CA GLU A 281 12.37 16.61 0.86
C GLU A 281 11.27 17.68 0.80
N ILE A 282 10.10 17.31 1.33
CA ILE A 282 8.89 18.11 1.45
C ILE A 282 8.27 17.92 2.85
N SER A 283 7.18 18.64 3.13
CA SER A 283 6.47 18.54 4.41
C SER A 283 5.04 18.05 4.22
N ILE A 284 4.51 17.30 5.19
CA ILE A 284 3.08 17.03 5.29
C ILE A 284 2.33 18.31 5.66
N LEU A 285 1.30 18.64 4.90
CA LEU A 285 0.50 19.85 5.04
C LEU A 285 -0.88 19.50 5.64
N ASN A 286 -1.59 20.51 6.12
CA ASN A 286 -2.95 20.36 6.63
C ASN A 286 -3.98 20.69 5.56
N GLU A 287 -5.23 20.30 5.82
CA GLU A 287 -6.38 20.47 4.92
C GLU A 287 -6.54 21.92 4.43
N THR A 288 -6.35 22.92 5.30
CA THR A 288 -6.52 24.34 4.94
C THR A 288 -5.62 24.79 3.80
N ILE A 289 -4.42 24.21 3.68
CA ILE A 289 -3.51 24.53 2.56
C ILE A 289 -3.96 23.80 1.28
N CYS A 290 -4.64 22.66 1.42
CA CYS A 290 -4.98 21.75 0.32
C CYS A 290 -6.39 22.01 -0.24
N ASP A 291 -7.17 22.84 0.43
CA ASP A 291 -8.50 23.30 0.01
C ASP A 291 -8.48 24.28 -1.19
N HIS A 292 -7.31 24.54 -1.78
CA HIS A 292 -7.18 25.38 -2.99
C HIS A 292 -7.64 24.67 -4.27
N TYR A 293 -7.94 23.37 -4.20
CA TYR A 293 -8.42 22.57 -5.32
C TYR A 293 -9.94 22.73 -5.47
N ASN A 294 -10.40 23.84 -6.07
CA ASN A 294 -11.83 24.17 -6.20
C ASN A 294 -12.72 23.07 -6.79
N ASP A 295 -12.15 22.17 -7.62
CA ASP A 295 -12.88 21.09 -8.30
C ASP A 295 -12.76 19.72 -7.60
N TYR A 296 -11.92 19.60 -6.56
CA TYR A 296 -11.67 18.33 -5.87
C TYR A 296 -11.89 18.45 -4.36
N GLU A 297 -12.78 17.61 -3.84
CA GLU A 297 -12.94 17.43 -2.40
C GLU A 297 -11.83 16.50 -1.87
N ILE A 298 -10.87 17.09 -1.16
CA ILE A 298 -9.75 16.35 -0.56
C ILE A 298 -10.19 15.74 0.77
N ASP A 299 -10.15 14.41 0.86
CA ASP A 299 -10.44 13.67 2.09
C ASP A 299 -9.13 13.29 2.79
N MET A 300 -8.78 14.02 3.84
CA MET A 300 -7.53 13.82 4.60
C MET A 300 -7.47 12.51 5.39
N GLU A 301 -8.54 11.71 5.45
CA GLU A 301 -8.45 10.34 5.95
C GLU A 301 -7.82 9.41 4.90
N THR A 302 -8.31 9.48 3.66
CA THR A 302 -7.89 8.61 2.56
C THR A 302 -6.74 9.19 1.74
N GLN A 303 -6.45 10.49 1.88
CA GLN A 303 -5.45 11.24 1.13
C GLN A 303 -4.50 11.98 2.07
N ILE A 304 -3.32 12.27 1.56
CA ILE A 304 -2.26 13.05 2.20
C ILE A 304 -1.95 14.21 1.28
N CYS A 305 -1.79 15.38 1.85
CA CYS A 305 -1.32 16.54 1.15
C CYS A 305 0.10 16.88 1.59
N ALA A 306 1.01 17.04 0.64
CA ALA A 306 2.41 17.29 0.94
C ALA A 306 3.09 18.15 -0.12
N GLY A 307 4.05 18.96 0.30
CA GLY A 307 4.80 19.83 -0.59
C GLY A 307 5.46 20.98 0.16
N THR A 308 5.82 22.01 -0.58
CA THR A 308 6.25 23.31 -0.05
C THR A 308 5.21 24.37 -0.38
N ILE A 309 4.86 25.22 0.59
CA ILE A 309 3.86 26.30 0.39
C ILE A 309 4.31 27.25 -0.74
N GLU A 310 5.61 27.50 -0.83
CA GLU A 310 6.21 28.35 -1.86
C GLU A 310 6.24 27.70 -3.26
N GLY A 311 5.96 26.41 -3.36
CA GLY A 311 6.16 25.63 -4.58
C GLY A 311 7.63 25.28 -4.82
N GLY A 312 7.95 24.95 -6.08
CA GLY A 312 9.29 24.60 -6.55
C GLY A 312 9.77 23.18 -6.20
N LYS A 313 8.99 22.41 -5.43
CA LYS A 313 9.29 21.02 -5.09
C LYS A 313 8.00 20.20 -5.10
N ASP A 314 7.93 19.20 -5.96
CA ASP A 314 6.74 18.36 -6.12
C ASP A 314 7.07 17.09 -6.90
N THR A 315 6.13 16.15 -6.90
CA THR A 315 6.08 15.06 -7.89
C THR A 315 5.57 15.59 -9.23
N CYS A 316 5.92 14.91 -10.32
CA CYS A 316 5.47 15.29 -11.64
C CYS A 316 5.07 14.06 -12.48
N GLN A 317 4.76 14.27 -13.77
CA GLN A 317 4.37 13.17 -14.65
C GLN A 317 5.46 12.10 -14.69
N GLY A 318 5.07 10.84 -14.49
CA GLY A 318 5.98 9.70 -14.38
C GLY A 318 6.28 9.26 -12.93
N ASP A 319 5.93 10.07 -11.92
CA ASP A 319 6.05 9.71 -10.50
C ASP A 319 4.77 9.07 -9.93
N SER A 320 3.70 9.01 -10.72
CA SER A 320 2.40 8.41 -10.36
C SER A 320 2.55 7.03 -9.72
N GLY A 321 1.91 6.81 -8.57
CA GLY A 321 2.03 5.58 -7.79
C GLY A 321 3.37 5.38 -7.06
N GLY A 322 4.34 6.28 -7.28
CA GLY A 322 5.61 6.33 -6.58
C GLY A 322 5.46 6.69 -5.09
N PRO A 323 6.52 6.49 -4.30
CA PRO A 323 6.46 6.67 -2.86
C PRO A 323 6.45 8.13 -2.40
N LEU A 324 5.65 8.38 -1.37
CA LEU A 324 5.92 9.38 -0.35
C LEU A 324 6.36 8.65 0.93
N TYR A 325 7.63 8.79 1.29
CA TYR A 325 8.20 8.23 2.50
C TYR A 325 8.22 9.25 3.64
N THR A 326 8.08 8.74 4.86
CA THR A 326 8.37 9.50 6.09
C THR A 326 9.41 8.74 6.90
N LEU A 327 10.18 9.46 7.71
CA LEU A 327 11.26 8.87 8.50
C LEU A 327 10.82 8.65 9.95
N ASN A 328 10.78 7.39 10.40
CA ASN A 328 10.44 7.03 11.78
C ASN A 328 11.57 6.28 12.46
N ASP A 329 11.61 6.39 13.79
CA ASP A 329 12.41 5.48 14.62
C ASP A 329 11.61 4.20 14.90
N VAL A 330 12.14 3.07 14.46
CA VAL A 330 11.57 1.74 14.67
C VAL A 330 12.63 0.88 15.35
N ASN A 331 12.41 0.58 16.64
CA ASN A 331 13.33 -0.19 17.47
C ASN A 331 14.77 0.38 17.53
N GLY A 332 14.91 1.71 17.61
CA GLY A 332 16.21 2.38 17.69
C GLY A 332 16.93 2.50 16.34
N LYS A 333 16.23 2.23 15.23
CA LYS A 333 16.74 2.39 13.87
C LYS A 333 15.84 3.36 13.09
N LYS A 334 16.46 4.28 12.36
CA LYS A 334 15.75 5.11 11.39
C LYS A 334 15.30 4.24 10.21
N LYS A 335 14.00 4.33 9.90
CA LYS A 335 13.38 3.59 8.81
C LYS A 335 12.47 4.49 7.99
N TYR A 336 12.52 4.32 6.67
CA TYR A 336 11.59 4.93 5.75
C TYR A 336 10.29 4.13 5.69
N ILE A 337 9.19 4.83 5.96
CA ILE A 337 7.84 4.28 5.98
C ILE A 337 7.13 4.81 4.75
N LEU A 338 6.59 3.93 3.91
CA LEU A 338 5.71 4.29 2.80
C LEU A 338 4.42 4.86 3.38
N SER A 339 4.32 6.18 3.47
CA SER A 339 3.14 6.86 4.00
C SER A 339 2.12 7.13 2.90
N GLY A 340 2.59 7.52 1.72
CA GLY A 340 1.72 7.89 0.62
C GLY A 340 2.13 7.28 -0.72
N LEU A 341 1.19 7.29 -1.66
CA LEU A 341 1.40 6.98 -3.08
C LEU A 341 1.05 8.21 -3.91
N THR A 342 1.91 8.65 -4.80
CA THR A 342 1.65 9.80 -5.69
C THR A 342 0.35 9.59 -6.47
N SER A 343 -0.60 10.52 -6.35
CA SER A 343 -1.93 10.39 -6.94
C SER A 343 -2.19 11.48 -7.98
N PHE A 344 -2.34 12.73 -7.57
CA PHE A 344 -2.61 13.84 -8.50
C PHE A 344 -2.13 15.19 -7.96
N GLY A 345 -2.15 16.21 -8.84
CA GLY A 345 -1.84 17.60 -8.51
C GLY A 345 -2.17 18.54 -9.66
N ILE A 346 -2.24 19.85 -9.41
CA ILE A 346 -2.42 20.88 -10.46
C ILE A 346 -1.06 21.38 -10.94
N GLY A 347 -0.59 20.84 -12.07
CA GLY A 347 0.78 21.07 -12.53
C GLY A 347 1.81 20.46 -11.56
N CYS A 348 3.07 20.86 -11.69
CA CYS A 348 4.14 20.40 -10.82
C CYS A 348 4.82 21.60 -10.16
N GLY A 349 5.02 21.56 -8.84
CA GLY A 349 5.78 22.57 -8.12
C GLY A 349 5.13 23.95 -8.09
N LYS A 350 3.81 24.02 -8.33
CA LYS A 350 3.09 25.29 -8.31
C LYS A 350 2.90 25.77 -6.87
N LYS A 351 3.17 27.05 -6.66
CA LYS A 351 2.90 27.73 -5.39
C LYS A 351 1.42 27.55 -5.00
N LEU A 352 1.16 27.20 -3.74
CA LEU A 352 -0.17 26.91 -3.17
C LEU A 352 -0.93 25.71 -3.77
N TYR A 353 -0.32 24.94 -4.67
CA TYR A 353 -0.91 23.70 -5.20
C TYR A 353 0.00 22.52 -4.86
N PRO A 354 0.01 22.06 -3.59
CA PRO A 354 0.79 20.90 -3.19
C PRO A 354 0.26 19.62 -3.84
N GLY A 355 1.11 18.61 -3.97
CA GLY A 355 0.72 17.28 -4.44
C GLY A 355 -0.20 16.55 -3.47
N ILE A 356 -1.10 15.73 -4.03
CA ILE A 356 -2.01 14.86 -3.30
C ILE A 356 -1.57 13.40 -3.50
N TYR A 357 -1.53 12.68 -2.39
CA TYR A 357 -1.04 11.32 -2.28
C TYR A 357 -2.11 10.45 -1.62
N THR A 358 -2.19 9.17 -1.97
CA THR A 358 -3.10 8.24 -1.31
C THR A 358 -2.54 7.81 0.05
N ASN A 359 -3.32 7.89 1.13
CA ASN A 359 -2.89 7.57 2.49
C ASN A 359 -2.81 6.05 2.73
N THR A 360 -1.63 5.47 2.59
CA THR A 360 -1.44 4.01 2.77
C THR A 360 -1.83 3.51 4.17
N ARG A 361 -1.78 4.36 5.20
CA ARG A 361 -2.21 4.01 6.56
C ARG A 361 -3.70 3.66 6.58
N TYR A 362 -4.52 4.38 5.83
CA TYR A 362 -5.95 4.11 5.72
C TYR A 362 -6.21 2.74 5.05
N PHE A 363 -5.45 2.43 4.00
CA PHE A 363 -5.64 1.23 3.20
C PHE A 363 -4.94 -0.03 3.73
N LEU A 364 -4.33 0.00 4.93
CA LEU A 364 -3.60 -1.15 5.48
C LEU A 364 -4.42 -2.45 5.48
N ASP A 365 -5.68 -2.42 5.88
CA ASP A 365 -6.52 -3.62 5.90
C ASP A 365 -6.78 -4.16 4.49
N TRP A 366 -6.98 -3.26 3.51
CA TRP A 366 -7.14 -3.62 2.12
C TRP A 366 -5.85 -4.18 1.51
N ILE A 367 -4.71 -3.55 1.82
CA ILE A 367 -3.39 -4.03 1.42
C ILE A 367 -3.14 -5.41 2.03
N GLU A 368 -3.39 -5.61 3.33
CA GLU A 368 -3.20 -6.90 4.02
C GLU A 368 -4.06 -7.99 3.36
N LYS A 369 -5.33 -7.70 3.06
CA LYS A 369 -6.25 -8.66 2.44
C LYS A 369 -5.75 -9.12 1.07
N ASN A 370 -5.18 -8.21 0.28
CA ASN A 370 -4.81 -8.45 -1.11
C ASN A 370 -3.33 -8.80 -1.30
N SER A 371 -2.48 -8.67 -0.28
CA SER A 371 -1.04 -8.99 -0.33
C SER A 371 -0.67 -10.36 0.28
N LYS A 372 -1.64 -11.11 0.80
CA LYS A 372 -1.43 -12.46 1.34
C LYS A 372 -1.19 -13.48 0.22
N PHE A 373 -0.34 -14.46 0.55
CA PHE A 373 -0.14 -15.71 -0.16
C PHE A 373 -0.78 -16.86 0.62
#